data_AF-A0A7S4CXC7-F1
#
_entry.id   AF-A0A7S4CXC7-F1
#
_cell.length_a   1.000
_cell.length_b   1.000
_cell.length_c   1.000
_cell.angle_alpha   90.00
_cell.angle_beta   90.00
_cell.angle_gamma   90.00
#
_symmetry.space_group_name_H-M   'P 1'
#
loop_
_entity.id
_entity.type
_entity.pdbx_description
1 polymer ?
#
loop_
_entity_poly.entity_id
_entity_poly.type
_entity_poly.pdbx_seq_one_letter_code
_entity_poly.pdbx_strand_id
1 'polypeptide(L)'
;MVHRKVIDTAIMFPHPNGSPSRSALRVLAHQLLHKSVQGYKSDMYVKIPDGSLDADDQGDVLGHSLIQYAQTCIELLKLKMRYGPDFGVHESFRQNVLEVIRKAKLFAPVAFDNQKVLDHWFPQWSRRAVANDGQAVAEVEQSLQHSGKMLVWAQLHALDVY
;
A
#
# COMPACT_ATOMS: atom_id res chain seq x y z
N MET A 1 17.92 25.04 -5.58
CA MET A 1 18.39 25.16 -4.18
C MET A 1 18.00 23.89 -3.44
N VAL A 2 18.95 23.18 -2.84
CA VAL A 2 18.67 22.02 -1.97
C VAL A 2 19.19 22.36 -0.58
N HIS A 3 18.29 22.51 0.39
CA HIS A 3 18.67 22.72 1.78
C HIS A 3 18.80 21.35 2.47
N ARG A 4 19.90 21.12 3.19
CA ARG A 4 20.17 19.80 3.81
C ARG A 4 19.29 19.50 5.02
N LYS A 5 18.74 20.54 5.68
CA LYS A 5 17.90 20.39 6.87
C LYS A 5 16.46 20.73 6.49
N VAL A 6 15.80 19.80 5.80
CA VAL A 6 14.38 19.92 5.44
C VAL A 6 13.63 18.78 6.12
N ILE A 7 12.50 19.13 6.71
CA ILE A 7 11.59 18.16 7.33
C ILE A 7 10.39 18.02 6.39
N ASP A 8 10.25 16.85 5.79
CA ASP A 8 9.13 16.50 4.90
C ASP A 8 8.08 15.70 5.68
N THR A 9 6.86 16.24 5.77
CA THR A 9 5.74 15.61 6.47
C THR A 9 5.33 14.28 5.85
N ALA A 10 5.51 14.08 4.53
CA ALA A 10 5.21 12.82 3.86
C ALA A 10 6.20 11.70 4.22
N ILE A 11 7.42 12.06 4.63
CA ILE A 11 8.42 11.10 5.13
C ILE A 11 8.19 10.84 6.62
N MET A 12 7.88 11.88 7.40
CA MET A 12 7.57 11.74 8.83
C MET A 12 6.35 10.87 9.09
N PHE A 13 5.34 10.94 8.23
CA PHE A 13 4.09 10.19 8.33
C PHE A 13 3.92 9.32 7.09
N PRO A 14 4.62 8.16 7.05
CA PRO A 14 4.63 7.32 5.87
C PRO A 14 3.23 6.81 5.55
N HIS A 15 2.94 6.68 4.25
CA HIS A 15 1.67 6.15 3.79
C HIS A 15 1.52 4.68 4.21
N PRO A 16 0.33 4.21 4.63
CA PRO A 16 0.11 2.80 5.00
C PRO A 16 0.48 1.79 3.90
N ASN A 17 0.33 2.20 2.64
CA ASN A 17 0.73 1.41 1.47
C ASN A 17 2.25 1.45 1.17
N GLY A 18 3.05 2.15 1.97
CA GLY A 18 4.47 2.33 1.74
C GLY A 18 4.78 3.02 0.40
N SER A 19 6.06 2.98 0.02
CA SER A 19 6.57 3.52 -1.24
C SER A 19 5.91 2.81 -2.45
N PRO A 20 5.51 3.53 -3.52
CA PRO A 20 5.78 4.95 -3.81
C PRO A 20 4.73 5.93 -3.27
N SER A 21 3.67 5.46 -2.61
CA SER A 21 2.56 6.31 -2.17
C SER A 21 2.99 7.27 -1.06
N ARG A 22 2.45 8.49 -1.09
CA ARG A 22 2.67 9.53 -0.07
C ARG A 22 1.34 9.98 0.50
N SER A 23 1.29 10.20 1.81
CA SER A 23 0.12 10.76 2.48
C SER A 23 -0.06 12.21 2.08
N ALA A 24 -1.26 12.56 1.60
CA ALA A 24 -1.59 13.96 1.35
C ALA A 24 -1.71 14.73 2.67
N LEU A 25 -1.24 15.98 2.71
CA LEU A 25 -1.27 16.81 3.91
C LEU A 25 -2.70 16.99 4.48
N ARG A 26 -3.71 17.08 3.60
CA ARG A 26 -5.13 17.11 3.99
C ARG A 26 -5.54 15.86 4.76
N VAL A 27 -5.07 14.68 4.34
CA VAL A 27 -5.37 13.41 4.98
C VAL A 27 -4.74 13.37 6.38
N LEU A 28 -3.46 13.76 6.48
CA LEU A 28 -2.75 13.82 7.77
C LEU A 28 -3.40 14.82 8.74
N ALA A 29 -3.77 16.01 8.25
CA ALA A 29 -4.43 17.02 9.06
C ALA A 29 -5.79 16.53 9.59
N HIS A 30 -6.56 15.86 8.74
CA HIS A 30 -7.84 15.30 9.15
C HIS A 30 -7.68 14.18 10.19
N GLN A 31 -6.72 13.28 9.99
CA GLN A 31 -6.53 12.10 10.85
C GLN A 31 -5.86 12.43 12.18
N LEU A 32 -4.83 13.28 12.19
CA LEU A 32 -3.97 13.49 13.36
C LEU A 32 -4.25 14.80 14.10
N LEU A 33 -4.79 15.80 13.40
CA LEU A 33 -5.11 17.11 13.97
C LEU A 33 -6.62 17.36 14.04
N HIS A 34 -7.44 16.44 13.55
CA HIS A 34 -8.90 16.57 13.47
C HIS A 34 -9.35 17.87 12.79
N LYS A 35 -8.60 18.31 11.77
CA LYS A 35 -8.88 19.56 11.05
C LYS A 35 -8.92 19.35 9.54
N SER A 36 -9.77 20.10 8.86
CA SER A 36 -9.78 20.17 7.41
C SER A 36 -8.75 21.19 6.92
N VAL A 37 -8.03 20.83 5.86
CA VAL A 37 -7.27 21.79 5.05
C VAL A 37 -7.95 21.77 3.69
N GLN A 38 -8.58 22.89 3.31
CA GLN A 38 -9.33 22.98 2.06
C GLN A 38 -8.33 22.97 0.89
N GLY A 39 -8.56 22.06 -0.07
CA GLY A 39 -7.71 21.94 -1.25
C GLY A 39 -7.96 23.08 -2.23
N TYR A 40 -6.90 23.50 -2.90
CA TYR A 40 -7.00 24.19 -4.20
C TYR A 40 -7.83 23.26 -5.12
N LYS A 41 -9.07 23.64 -5.45
CA LYS A 41 -9.83 22.91 -6.47
C LYS A 41 -9.15 23.19 -7.81
N SER A 42 -8.59 22.15 -8.44
CA SER A 42 -7.92 22.24 -9.74
C SER A 42 -8.84 22.63 -10.90
N ASP A 43 -10.15 22.72 -10.68
CA ASP A 43 -11.13 23.02 -11.73
C ASP A 43 -11.51 24.51 -11.78
N MET A 44 -10.80 25.38 -11.06
CA MET A 44 -11.07 26.82 -11.10
C MET A 44 -10.20 27.60 -12.09
N TYR A 45 -10.34 27.28 -13.38
CA TYR A 45 -10.50 28.36 -14.35
C TYR A 45 -11.99 28.72 -14.38
N VAL A 46 -12.43 29.52 -13.39
CA VAL A 46 -13.67 30.27 -13.58
C VAL A 46 -13.35 31.34 -14.61
N LYS A 47 -13.71 31.09 -15.87
CA LYS A 47 -13.87 32.16 -16.85
C LYS A 47 -15.12 32.93 -16.43
N ILE A 48 -14.93 34.11 -15.86
CA ILE A 48 -16.00 35.09 -15.76
C ILE A 48 -16.29 35.58 -17.19
N PRO A 49 -17.55 35.52 -17.68
CA PRO A 49 -17.87 35.89 -19.06
C PRO A 49 -17.61 37.36 -19.42
N ASP A 50 -17.43 38.25 -18.43
CA ASP A 50 -17.35 39.71 -18.65
C ASP A 50 -16.06 40.38 -18.15
N GLY A 51 -15.19 39.67 -17.42
CA GLY A 51 -13.91 40.22 -16.96
C GLY A 51 -13.94 41.05 -15.67
N SER A 52 -15.08 41.20 -15.00
CA SER A 52 -15.14 41.76 -13.64
C SER A 52 -14.90 40.68 -12.57
N LEU A 53 -14.13 41.01 -11.53
CA LEU A 53 -13.91 40.15 -10.36
C LEU A 53 -15.07 40.36 -9.39
N ASP A 54 -15.85 39.32 -9.11
CA ASP A 54 -16.75 39.27 -7.95
C ASP A 54 -15.89 39.17 -6.69
N ALA A 55 -15.44 40.33 -6.19
CA ALA A 55 -14.92 40.47 -4.85
C ALA A 55 -16.10 40.79 -3.93
N ASP A 56 -16.61 39.78 -3.25
CA ASP A 56 -17.42 39.98 -2.05
C ASP A 56 -16.62 40.89 -1.10
N ASP A 57 -17.28 41.78 -0.34
CA ASP A 57 -16.65 42.75 0.59
C ASP A 57 -15.92 42.07 1.79
N GLN A 58 -15.77 40.75 1.75
CA GLN A 58 -14.95 39.90 2.62
C GLN A 58 -14.09 38.85 1.86
N GLY A 59 -13.94 38.98 0.55
CA GLY A 59 -12.81 38.48 -0.27
C GLY A 59 -12.31 37.05 -0.08
N ASP A 60 -13.10 36.12 0.50
CA ASP A 60 -12.62 34.78 0.88
C ASP A 60 -13.21 33.67 0.01
N VAL A 61 -12.98 33.79 -1.29
CA VAL A 61 -13.20 32.69 -2.23
C VAL A 61 -11.85 32.42 -2.88
N LEU A 62 -11.23 31.27 -2.56
CA LEU A 62 -9.95 30.72 -3.10
C LEU A 62 -8.67 30.99 -2.31
N GLY A 63 -8.77 31.47 -1.08
CA GLY A 63 -7.65 31.95 -0.29
C GLY A 63 -7.20 31.07 0.88
N HIS A 64 -7.29 29.74 0.84
CA HIS A 64 -6.67 28.93 1.90
C HIS A 64 -5.13 28.95 1.74
N SER A 65 -4.54 29.94 2.42
CA SER A 65 -3.17 30.44 2.21
C SER A 65 -2.07 29.40 2.43
N LEU A 66 -0.94 29.58 1.74
CA LEU A 66 0.33 28.86 2.01
C LEU A 66 0.71 28.87 3.51
N ILE A 67 0.26 29.90 4.24
CA ILE A 67 0.42 30.04 5.68
C ILE A 67 -0.32 28.92 6.43
N GLN A 68 -1.56 28.60 6.06
CA GLN A 68 -2.32 27.51 6.68
C GLN A 68 -1.63 26.16 6.45
N TYR A 69 -1.10 25.92 5.26
CA TYR A 69 -0.32 24.72 4.94
C TYR A 69 0.95 24.64 5.78
N ALA A 70 1.70 25.74 5.89
CA ALA A 70 2.92 25.81 6.71
C ALA A 70 2.62 25.58 8.21
N GLN A 71 1.58 26.24 8.75
CA GLN A 71 1.13 26.06 10.13
C GLN A 71 0.76 24.59 10.40
N THR A 72 0.05 23.96 9.48
CA THR A 72 -0.32 22.54 9.56
C THR A 72 0.91 21.64 9.62
N CYS A 73 1.92 21.88 8.77
CA CYS A 73 3.18 21.12 8.84
C CYS A 73 3.86 21.26 10.20
N ILE A 74 3.88 22.46 10.78
CA ILE A 74 4.47 22.72 12.09
C ILE A 74 3.69 22.02 13.21
N GLU A 75 2.36 22.03 13.16
CA GLU A 75 1.52 21.33 14.15
C GLU A 75 1.72 19.81 14.09
N LEU A 76 1.79 19.23 12.89
CA LEU A 76 2.12 17.82 12.71
C LEU A 76 3.51 17.49 13.28
N LEU A 77 4.49 18.37 13.07
CA LEU A 77 5.82 18.22 13.66
C LEU A 77 5.77 18.28 15.18
N LYS A 78 5.02 19.22 15.77
CA LYS A 78 4.85 19.32 17.22
C LYS A 78 4.20 18.07 17.81
N LEU A 79 3.19 17.50 17.15
CA LEU A 79 2.59 16.23 17.57
C LEU A 79 3.64 15.11 17.58
N LYS A 80 4.42 14.98 16.52
CA LYS A 80 5.50 13.98 16.40
C LYS A 80 6.54 14.16 17.51
N MET A 81 6.96 15.38 17.79
CA MET A 81 7.90 15.67 18.87
C MET A 81 7.33 15.33 20.25
N ARG A 82 6.03 15.59 20.46
CA ARG A 82 5.36 15.34 21.75
C ARG A 82 5.18 13.85 22.03
N TYR A 83 4.78 13.08 21.04
CA TYR A 83 4.43 11.66 21.21
C TYR A 83 5.54 10.69 20.76
N GLY A 84 6.61 11.21 20.18
CA GLY A 84 7.78 10.45 19.77
C GLY A 84 7.82 10.10 18.27
N PRO A 85 8.97 9.59 17.80
CA PRO A 85 9.24 9.34 16.38
C PRO A 85 8.31 8.28 15.74
N ASP A 86 7.71 7.41 16.55
CA ASP A 86 6.79 6.37 16.05
C ASP A 86 5.33 6.86 15.95
N PHE A 87 5.01 8.03 16.48
CA PHE A 87 3.65 8.57 16.44
C PHE A 87 3.17 8.79 15.00
N GLY A 88 1.99 8.28 14.66
CA GLY A 88 1.41 8.38 13.32
C GLY A 88 2.18 7.61 12.23
N VAL A 89 3.13 6.74 12.61
CA VAL A 89 3.67 5.71 11.73
C VAL A 89 2.70 4.54 11.78
N HIS A 90 2.08 4.22 10.65
CA HIS A 90 1.35 2.98 10.55
C HIS A 90 2.36 1.84 10.46
N GLU A 91 2.24 0.83 11.33
CA GLU A 91 2.84 -0.47 11.04
C GLU A 91 2.29 -0.89 9.69
N SER A 92 3.17 -0.95 8.69
CA SER A 92 2.79 -1.50 7.40
C SER A 92 2.38 -2.94 7.66
N PHE A 93 1.09 -3.19 7.74
CA PHE A 93 0.51 -4.53 7.88
C PHE A 93 0.65 -5.35 6.58
N ARG A 94 1.65 -5.02 5.76
CA ARG A 94 2.08 -5.82 4.62
C ARG A 94 2.97 -6.92 5.16
N GLN A 95 2.33 -7.93 5.74
CA GLN A 95 2.99 -9.20 5.92
C GLN A 95 2.93 -9.94 4.59
N ASN A 96 4.06 -10.46 4.12
CA ASN A 96 4.08 -11.34 2.96
C ASN A 96 3.23 -12.57 3.29
N VAL A 97 2.23 -12.90 2.46
CA VAL A 97 1.29 -14.00 2.74
C VAL A 97 2.01 -15.33 2.97
N LEU A 98 3.10 -15.57 2.22
CA LEU A 98 3.94 -16.76 2.39
C LEU A 98 4.67 -16.76 3.73
N GLU A 99 5.15 -15.59 4.17
CA GLU A 99 5.79 -15.44 5.48
C GLU A 99 4.79 -15.60 6.63
N VAL A 100 3.55 -15.14 6.47
CA VAL A 100 2.46 -15.38 7.43
C VAL A 100 2.15 -16.87 7.52
N ILE A 101 1.97 -17.53 6.37
CA ILE A 101 1.72 -18.98 6.28
C ILE A 101 2.87 -19.75 6.93
N ARG A 102 4.12 -19.36 6.65
CA ARG A 102 5.34 -19.96 7.21
C ARG A 102 5.39 -19.81 8.73
N LYS A 103 5.22 -18.58 9.25
CA LYS A 103 5.28 -18.28 10.70
C LYS A 103 4.18 -18.99 11.47
N ALA A 104 2.99 -19.04 10.91
CA ALA A 104 1.85 -19.63 11.56
C ALA A 104 1.91 -21.17 11.58
N LYS A 105 2.86 -21.79 10.85
CA LYS A 105 2.98 -23.25 10.66
C LYS A 105 1.66 -23.91 10.29
N LEU A 106 0.77 -23.14 9.66
CA LEU A 106 -0.62 -23.55 9.46
C LEU A 106 -0.74 -24.60 8.36
N PHE A 107 0.25 -24.67 7.46
CA PHE A 107 0.24 -25.53 6.30
C PHE A 107 1.66 -26.03 5.98
N ALA A 108 1.78 -27.28 5.53
CA ALA A 108 2.98 -27.79 4.86
C ALA A 108 2.81 -27.55 3.35
N PRO A 109 3.46 -26.52 2.76
CA PRO A 109 3.20 -26.18 1.36
C PRO A 109 3.86 -27.18 0.42
N VAL A 110 3.12 -27.63 -0.61
CA VAL A 110 3.61 -28.54 -1.64
C VAL A 110 3.30 -28.02 -3.03
N ALA A 111 4.23 -28.18 -3.97
CA ALA A 111 4.06 -27.80 -5.37
C ALA A 111 4.19 -29.01 -6.31
N PHE A 112 3.27 -29.12 -7.26
CA PHE A 112 3.22 -30.14 -8.32
C PHE A 112 3.36 -29.47 -9.68
N ASP A 113 4.51 -29.59 -10.33
CA ASP A 113 4.75 -28.97 -11.64
C ASP A 113 5.89 -29.67 -12.39
N ASN A 114 6.24 -29.18 -13.58
CA ASN A 114 7.48 -29.56 -14.22
C ASN A 114 8.70 -29.13 -13.39
N GLN A 115 9.78 -29.89 -13.49
CA GLN A 115 10.98 -29.70 -12.67
C GLN A 115 11.57 -28.29 -12.78
N LYS A 116 11.52 -27.66 -13.96
CA LYS A 116 12.10 -26.32 -14.18
C LYS A 116 11.34 -25.24 -13.41
N VAL A 117 10.00 -25.29 -13.42
CA VAL A 117 9.14 -24.38 -12.66
C VAL A 117 9.35 -24.58 -11.16
N LEU A 118 9.43 -25.83 -10.72
CA LEU A 118 9.66 -26.18 -9.31
C LEU A 118 11.01 -25.69 -8.78
N ASP A 119 12.07 -25.77 -9.60
CA ASP A 119 13.39 -25.29 -9.21
C ASP A 119 13.48 -23.76 -9.18
N HIS A 120 12.77 -23.08 -10.08
CA HIS A 120 12.81 -21.62 -10.17
C HIS A 120 11.94 -20.92 -9.12
N TRP A 121 10.67 -21.34 -8.98
CA TRP A 121 9.67 -20.61 -8.20
C TRP A 121 9.45 -21.17 -6.79
N PHE A 122 9.77 -22.45 -6.57
CA PHE A 122 9.44 -23.15 -5.32
C PHE A 122 10.63 -23.79 -4.59
N PRO A 123 11.83 -23.16 -4.54
CA PRO A 123 13.03 -23.81 -4.01
C PRO A 123 12.94 -24.21 -2.52
N GLN A 124 12.01 -23.63 -1.77
CA GLN A 124 11.82 -23.87 -0.34
C GLN A 124 10.54 -24.65 0.00
N TRP A 125 9.77 -25.09 -0.99
CA TRP A 125 8.56 -25.90 -0.78
C TRP A 125 8.88 -27.38 -0.90
N SER A 126 8.00 -28.24 -0.39
CA SER A 126 8.00 -29.64 -0.79
C SER A 126 7.59 -29.71 -2.27
N ARG A 127 8.30 -30.50 -3.08
CA ARG A 127 8.16 -30.48 -4.55
C ARG A 127 7.96 -31.89 -5.07
N ARG A 128 7.03 -32.05 -6.01
CA ARG A 128 6.79 -33.31 -6.73
C ARG A 128 6.67 -33.00 -8.21
N ALA A 129 7.62 -33.50 -9.00
CA ALA A 129 7.57 -33.32 -10.44
C ALA A 129 6.43 -34.14 -11.05
N VAL A 130 5.64 -33.50 -11.91
CA VAL A 130 4.55 -34.14 -12.66
C VAL A 130 4.73 -33.92 -14.15
N ALA A 131 4.34 -34.90 -14.95
CA ALA A 131 4.55 -34.91 -16.39
C ALA A 131 3.35 -34.34 -17.19
N ASN A 132 2.17 -34.27 -16.58
CA ASN A 132 0.95 -33.77 -17.19
C ASN A 132 -0.09 -33.36 -16.12
N ASP A 133 -1.12 -32.64 -16.56
CA ASP A 133 -2.21 -32.15 -15.72
C ASP A 133 -2.99 -33.26 -15.02
N GLY A 134 -3.22 -34.39 -15.70
CA GLY A 134 -3.92 -35.53 -15.09
C GLY A 134 -3.16 -36.07 -13.88
N GLN A 135 -1.84 -36.16 -13.99
CA GLN A 135 -0.97 -36.53 -12.88
C GLN A 135 -0.95 -35.44 -11.79
N ALA A 136 -0.92 -34.16 -12.16
CA ALA A 136 -0.99 -33.05 -11.20
C ALA A 136 -2.25 -33.14 -10.34
N VAL A 137 -3.42 -33.37 -10.95
CA VAL A 137 -4.70 -33.50 -10.25
C VAL A 137 -4.70 -34.71 -9.31
N ALA A 138 -4.29 -35.88 -9.79
CA ALA A 138 -4.25 -37.09 -8.96
C ALA A 138 -3.35 -36.94 -7.72
N GLU A 139 -2.20 -36.28 -7.88
CA GLU A 139 -1.26 -36.02 -6.80
C GLU A 139 -1.78 -35.01 -5.77
N VAL A 140 -2.49 -33.98 -6.24
CA VAL A 140 -3.20 -33.01 -5.38
C VAL A 140 -4.27 -33.74 -4.56
N GLU A 141 -5.12 -34.54 -5.20
CA GLU A 141 -6.19 -35.31 -4.54
C GLU A 141 -5.63 -36.26 -3.47
N GLN A 142 -4.58 -37.01 -3.82
CA GLN A 142 -3.90 -37.90 -2.87
C GLN A 142 -3.35 -37.11 -1.67
N SER A 143 -2.78 -35.93 -1.91
CA SER A 143 -2.17 -35.11 -0.85
C SER A 143 -3.20 -34.52 0.12
N LEU A 144 -4.38 -34.16 -0.39
CA LEU A 144 -5.49 -33.65 0.42
C LEU A 144 -6.09 -34.73 1.34
N GLN A 145 -6.02 -36.01 0.96
CA GLN A 145 -6.51 -37.12 1.79
C GLN A 145 -5.66 -37.37 3.04
N HIS A 146 -4.37 -37.02 3.00
CA HIS A 146 -3.42 -37.35 4.08
C HIS A 146 -3.26 -36.23 5.11
N SER A 147 -3.66 -34.99 4.82
CA SER A 147 -3.70 -33.93 5.83
C SER A 147 -4.70 -32.81 5.50
N GLY A 148 -5.56 -32.47 6.46
CA GLY A 148 -6.53 -31.37 6.32
C GLY A 148 -5.92 -29.96 6.40
N LYS A 149 -4.59 -29.83 6.36
CA LYS A 149 -3.85 -28.58 6.49
C LYS A 149 -2.66 -28.55 5.52
N MET A 150 -2.95 -28.55 4.22
CA MET A 150 -1.97 -28.33 3.17
C MET A 150 -2.32 -27.12 2.31
N LEU A 151 -1.28 -26.36 1.95
CA LEU A 151 -1.34 -25.42 0.84
C LEU A 151 -0.76 -26.13 -0.37
N VAL A 152 -1.56 -26.30 -1.41
CA VAL A 152 -1.15 -27.01 -2.61
C VAL A 152 -1.08 -26.04 -3.77
N TRP A 153 -0.01 -26.13 -4.56
CA TRP A 153 0.14 -25.40 -5.81
C TRP A 153 0.38 -26.38 -6.97
N ALA A 154 -0.28 -26.15 -8.10
CA ALA A 154 -0.03 -26.85 -9.35
C ALA A 154 -0.44 -25.96 -10.54
N GLN A 155 0.38 -25.92 -11.60
CA GLN A 155 -0.03 -25.33 -12.87
C GLN A 155 -0.65 -26.41 -13.76
N LEU A 156 -1.82 -26.11 -14.33
CA LEU A 156 -2.49 -26.97 -15.31
C LEU A 156 -2.27 -26.38 -16.71
N HIS A 157 -1.52 -27.09 -17.55
CA HIS A 157 -1.12 -26.68 -18.88
C HIS A 157 -2.24 -26.80 -19.94
N ALA A 158 -3.36 -27.45 -19.63
CA ALA A 158 -4.52 -27.55 -20.52
C ALA A 158 -5.13 -26.17 -20.85
N LEU A 159 -4.82 -25.14 -20.06
CA LEU A 159 -5.22 -23.75 -20.29
C LEU A 159 -4.08 -22.88 -20.85
N ASP A 160 -2.86 -23.40 -20.99
CA ASP A 160 -1.71 -22.71 -21.62
C ASP A 160 -1.80 -22.76 -23.16
N VAL A 161 -2.99 -22.54 -23.71
CA VAL A 161 -3.19 -22.38 -25.16
C VAL A 161 -2.79 -20.96 -25.54
N TYR A 162 -1.54 -20.80 -25.94
CA TYR A 162 -1.04 -19.66 -26.70
C TYR A 162 -0.51 -20.13 -28.05
#